data_AF-A0A6B3AZ03-F1
#
_entry.id   AF-A0A6B3AZ03-F1
#
_cell.length_a   1.000
_cell.length_b   1.000
_cell.length_c   1.000
_cell.angle_alpha   90.00
_cell.angle_beta   90.00
_cell.angle_gamma   90.00
#
_symmetry.space_group_name_H-M   'P 1'
#
loop_
_entity.id
_entity.type
_entity.pdbx_description
1 polymer ?
#
loop_
_entity_poly.entity_id
_entity_poly.type
_entity_poly.pdbx_seq_one_letter_code
_entity_poly.pdbx_strand_id
1 'polypeptide(L)'
;VPDAAAAVRLAAVIEDRVGYVYSDLVRAAGGSLRRSAADALREAAVRAARWRGSGVPFPGLAERAGAKAGTDASAGAGARR
;
A
#
# COMPACT_ATOMS: atom_id res chain seq x y z
N VAL A 1 19.33 -7.60 6.64
CA VAL A 1 18.83 -6.83 5.48
C VAL A 1 19.97 -5.94 5.01
N PRO A 2 20.52 -6.15 3.80
CA PRO A 2 21.78 -5.50 3.40
C PRO A 2 21.63 -4.04 2.97
N ASP A 3 20.44 -3.60 2.53
CA ASP A 3 20.21 -2.26 2.00
C ASP A 3 18.72 -1.86 2.09
N ALA A 4 18.44 -0.59 1.76
CA ALA A 4 17.09 -0.02 1.79
C ALA A 4 16.13 -0.72 0.82
N ALA A 5 16.59 -1.12 -0.37
CA ALA A 5 15.74 -1.82 -1.33
C ALA A 5 15.36 -3.22 -0.82
N ALA A 6 16.28 -3.91 -0.15
CA ALA A 6 16.04 -5.19 0.50
C ALA A 6 15.08 -5.05 1.69
N ALA A 7 15.13 -3.93 2.43
CA ALA A 7 14.18 -3.63 3.49
C ALA A 7 12.75 -3.49 2.96
N VAL A 8 12.57 -2.76 1.85
CA VAL A 8 11.27 -2.60 1.18
C VAL A 8 10.72 -3.94 0.69
N ARG A 9 11.55 -4.78 0.06
CA ARG A 9 11.16 -6.14 -0.36
C ARG A 9 10.76 -7.00 0.84
N LEU A 10 11.53 -6.95 1.92
CA LEU A 10 11.23 -7.70 3.14
C LEU A 10 9.90 -7.24 3.76
N ALA A 11 9.65 -5.93 3.82
CA ALA A 11 8.42 -5.38 4.37
C ALA A 11 7.19 -5.89 3.60
N ALA A 12 7.24 -5.94 2.27
CA ALA A 12 6.18 -6.53 1.46
C ALA A 12 5.93 -8.02 1.79
N VAL A 13 6.99 -8.81 1.95
CA VAL A 13 6.89 -10.24 2.30
C VAL A 13 6.30 -10.45 3.70
N ILE A 14 6.67 -9.61 4.66
CA ILE A 14 6.12 -9.68 6.02
C ILE A 14 4.62 -9.40 6.00
N GLU A 15 4.19 -8.34 5.32
CA GLU A 15 2.77 -7.98 5.23
C GLU A 15 1.94 -9.05 4.50
N ASP A 16 2.46 -9.65 3.42
CA ASP A 16 1.79 -10.79 2.76
C ASP A 16 1.64 -12.00 3.70
N ARG A 17 2.69 -12.32 4.48
CA ARG A 17 2.64 -13.43 5.45
C ARG A 17 1.66 -13.19 6.58
N VAL A 18 1.61 -11.96 7.10
CA VAL A 18 0.59 -11.54 8.07
C VAL A 18 -0.80 -11.66 7.47
N GLY A 19 -0.97 -11.28 6.19
CA GLY A 19 -2.19 -11.50 5.42
C GLY A 19 -2.63 -12.96 5.39
N TYR A 20 -1.72 -13.91 5.10
CA TYR A 20 -2.07 -15.33 5.12
C TYR A 20 -2.61 -15.80 6.48
N VAL A 21 -1.99 -15.37 7.59
CA VAL A 21 -2.47 -15.71 8.94
C VAL A 21 -3.87 -15.13 9.20
N TYR A 22 -4.14 -13.89 8.79
CA TYR A 22 -5.48 -13.33 8.91
C TYR A 22 -6.50 -14.03 7.99
N SER A 23 -6.09 -14.53 6.83
CA SER A 23 -6.96 -15.31 5.95
C SER A 23 -7.39 -16.64 6.59
N ASP A 24 -6.47 -17.31 7.30
CA ASP A 24 -6.78 -18.50 8.08
C ASP A 24 -7.73 -18.18 9.24
N LEU A 25 -7.54 -17.04 9.90
CA LEU A 25 -8.44 -16.59 10.97
C LEU A 25 -9.84 -16.25 10.43
N VAL A 26 -9.96 -15.59 9.28
CA VAL A 26 -11.25 -15.34 8.61
C VAL A 26 -11.97 -16.67 8.33
N ARG A 27 -11.23 -17.67 7.86
CA ARG A 27 -11.76 -19.01 7.58
C ARG A 27 -12.24 -19.71 8.85
N ALA A 28 -11.49 -19.60 9.95
CA ALA A 28 -11.80 -20.29 11.21
C ALA A 28 -12.85 -19.58 12.09
N ALA A 29 -12.94 -18.25 12.03
CA ALA A 29 -13.81 -17.46 12.90
C ALA A 29 -15.22 -17.24 12.34
N GLY A 30 -16.14 -16.76 13.20
CA GLY A 30 -17.49 -16.32 12.84
C GLY A 30 -17.82 -14.95 13.43
N GLY A 31 -19.02 -14.43 13.14
CA GLY A 31 -19.56 -13.22 13.78
C GLY A 31 -18.67 -11.98 13.64
N SER A 32 -18.52 -11.23 14.74
CA SER A 32 -17.68 -10.02 14.81
C SER A 32 -16.20 -10.32 14.62
N LEU A 33 -15.70 -11.44 15.16
CA LEU A 33 -14.29 -11.81 15.03
C LEU A 33 -13.89 -12.04 13.57
N ARG A 34 -14.75 -12.69 12.77
CA ARG A 34 -14.52 -12.84 11.33
C ARG A 34 -14.40 -11.48 10.63
N ARG A 35 -15.23 -10.49 11.01
CA ARG A 35 -15.17 -9.15 10.41
C ARG A 35 -13.86 -8.44 10.77
N SER A 36 -13.47 -8.44 12.03
CA SER A 36 -12.20 -7.84 12.46
C SER A 36 -10.98 -8.50 11.80
N ALA A 37 -11.01 -9.83 11.60
CA ALA A 37 -9.97 -10.53 10.87
C ALA A 37 -9.92 -10.13 9.39
N ALA A 38 -11.08 -9.93 8.74
CA ALA A 38 -11.15 -9.48 7.36
C ALA A 38 -10.65 -8.04 7.18
N ASP A 39 -10.94 -7.16 8.14
CA ASP A 39 -10.41 -5.79 8.15
C ASP A 39 -8.88 -5.80 8.27
N ALA A 40 -8.33 -6.59 9.19
CA ALA A 40 -6.90 -6.74 9.36
C ALA A 40 -6.19 -7.37 8.14
N LEU A 41 -6.82 -8.37 7.51
CA LEU A 41 -6.38 -8.95 6.25
C LEU A 41 -6.28 -7.88 5.14
N ARG A 42 -7.33 -7.08 4.97
CA ARG A 42 -7.36 -5.99 3.97
C ARG A 42 -6.22 -5.01 4.21
N GLU A 43 -6.02 -4.58 5.45
CA GLU A 43 -4.96 -3.63 5.80
C GLU A 43 -3.56 -4.20 5.52
N ALA A 44 -3.30 -5.48 5.84
CA ALA A 44 -2.05 -6.15 5.51
C ALA A 44 -1.83 -6.22 3.99
N ALA A 45 -2.85 -6.60 3.22
CA ALA A 45 -2.77 -6.68 1.77
C ALA A 45 -2.50 -5.31 1.11
N VAL A 46 -3.15 -4.25 1.60
CA VAL A 46 -2.93 -2.87 1.12
C VAL A 46 -1.51 -2.39 1.44
N ARG A 47 -1.01 -2.66 2.65
CA ARG A 47 0.38 -2.31 3.01
C ARG A 47 1.40 -3.09 2.19
N ALA A 48 1.18 -4.37 1.95
CA ALA A 48 2.05 -5.18 1.10
C ALA A 48 2.11 -4.61 -0.34
N ALA A 49 0.96 -4.20 -0.90
CA ALA A 49 0.89 -3.53 -2.20
C ALA A 49 1.61 -2.17 -2.19
N ARG A 50 1.46 -1.38 -1.11
CA ARG A 50 2.17 -0.11 -0.94
C ARG A 50 3.68 -0.29 -0.92
N TRP A 51 4.19 -1.31 -0.22
CA TRP A 51 5.62 -1.62 -0.21
C TRP A 51 6.16 -2.08 -1.57
N ARG A 52 5.37 -2.80 -2.37
CA ARG A 52 5.75 -3.19 -3.74
C ARG A 52 5.87 -1.99 -4.68
N GLY A 53 5.15 -0.90 -4.41
CA GLY A 53 5.30 0.37 -5.14
C GLY A 53 4.90 0.32 -6.62
N SER A 54 4.21 -0.73 -7.08
CA SER A 54 3.82 -0.89 -8.48
C SER A 54 2.32 -1.20 -8.61
N GLY A 55 1.61 -0.35 -9.33
CA GLY A 55 0.29 -0.64 -9.90
C GLY A 55 0.36 -0.45 -11.41
N VAL A 56 -0.38 -1.24 -12.19
CA VAL A 56 -0.50 -1.00 -13.62
C VAL A 56 -1.32 0.29 -13.78
N PRO A 57 -0.80 1.32 -14.47
CA PRO A 57 -1.58 2.52 -14.73
C PRO A 57 -2.82 2.14 -15.55
N PHE A 58 -3.93 2.83 -15.33
CA PHE A 58 -5.10 2.66 -16.19
C PHE A 58 -4.72 2.96 -17.66
N PRO A 59 -5.31 2.25 -18.63
CA PRO A 59 -5.11 2.57 -20.04
C PRO A 59 -5.34 4.06 -20.32
N GLY A 60 -4.44 4.71 -21.06
CA GLY A 60 -4.48 6.15 -21.34
C GLY A 60 -3.90 7.06 -20.24
N LEU A 61 -3.37 6.53 -19.12
CA LEU A 61 -2.62 7.28 -18.11
C LEU A 61 -1.10 7.08 -18.17
N ALA A 62 -0.64 5.98 -18.77
CA ALA A 62 0.79 5.69 -18.91
C ALA A 62 1.51 6.79 -19.73
N GLU A 63 0.81 7.35 -20.71
CA GLU A 63 1.25 8.42 -21.59
C GLU A 63 1.45 9.75 -20.84
N ARG A 64 0.73 9.97 -19.72
CA ARG A 64 0.89 11.16 -18.86
C ARG A 64 1.95 10.99 -17.78
N ALA A 65 2.28 9.76 -17.39
CA ALA A 65 3.25 9.47 -16.34
C ALA A 65 4.73 9.67 -16.78
N GLY A 66 5.01 9.66 -18.09
CA GLY A 66 6.34 9.93 -18.66
C GLY A 66 6.74 11.41 -18.67
N ALA A 67 5.77 12.32 -18.63
CA ALA A 67 6.02 13.72 -18.30
C ALA A 67 6.19 13.80 -16.78
N LYS A 68 7.44 13.79 -16.30
CA LYS A 68 7.77 14.02 -14.89
C LYS A 68 6.83 15.09 -14.33
N ALA A 69 6.14 14.73 -13.25
CA ALA A 69 5.45 15.66 -12.37
C ALA A 69 6.34 16.90 -12.23
N GLY A 70 5.96 17.96 -12.93
CA GLY A 70 6.57 19.25 -12.79
C GLY A 70 6.50 19.57 -11.31
N THR A 71 7.68 19.71 -10.70
CA THR A 71 7.93 20.60 -9.58
C THR A 71 6.87 21.70 -9.56
N ASP A 72 5.94 21.63 -8.61
CA ASP A 72 5.28 22.79 -7.97
C ASP A 72 4.07 22.32 -7.15
N ALA A 73 4.33 21.91 -5.91
CA ALA A 73 3.36 22.07 -4.82
C ALA A 73 4.08 22.11 -3.46
N SER A 74 5.04 23.02 -3.30
CA SER A 74 5.23 23.72 -2.02
C SER A 74 6.11 24.96 -2.15
N ALA A 75 5.47 26.12 -2.35
CA ALA A 75 5.86 27.46 -1.88
C ALA A 75 4.68 28.37 -2.28
N GLY A 76 3.90 29.00 -1.40
CA GLY A 76 4.26 29.78 -0.23
C GLY A 76 3.62 31.18 -0.40
N ALA A 77 3.27 31.82 0.72
CA ALA A 77 2.71 33.18 0.84
C ALA A 77 1.22 33.31 0.44
N GLY A 78 0.31 33.80 1.28
CA GLY A 78 0.48 34.82 2.30
C GLY A 78 -0.30 36.07 1.88
N ALA A 79 -1.32 36.40 2.68
CA ALA A 79 -1.82 37.74 2.94
C ALA A 79 -2.79 38.44 1.96
N ARG A 80 -3.89 38.94 2.57
CA ARG A 80 -4.77 40.07 2.21
C ARG A 80 -5.77 39.79 1.08
N ARG A 81 -7.08 40.04 1.20
CA ARG A 81 -7.87 41.03 1.95
C ARG A 81 -9.12 40.41 2.57
#